data_AF-A0A0D6E7I7-F1
#
_entry.id   AF-A0A0D6E7I7-F1
#
_cell.length_a   1.000
_cell.length_b   1.000
_cell.length_c   1.000
_cell.angle_alpha   90.00
_cell.angle_beta   90.00
_cell.angle_gamma   90.00
#
_symmetry.space_group_name_H-M   'P 1'
#
loop_
_entity.id
_entity.type
_entity.pdbx_description
1 polymer ?
#
loop_
_entity_poly.entity_id
_entity_poly.type
_entity_poly.pdbx_seq_one_letter_code
_entity_poly.pdbx_strand_id
1 'polypeptide(L)'
;MAPIEPKQKNLEAIPVPSSTSGKNEQAIELDQKLERLSRIAHISMLTLDVWEDTDAAISWLSRPNQSLNGQIPLVLCETESGKKQVQRVLHALEWGSPP
;
A
#
# COMPACT_ATOMS: atom_id res chain seq x y z
N MET A 1 66.21 -12.13 24.82
CA MET A 1 64.95 -11.38 24.75
C MET A 1 64.42 -11.48 23.33
N ALA A 2 63.32 -12.20 23.12
CA ALA A 2 62.69 -12.41 21.81
C ALA A 2 61.65 -11.31 21.55
N PRO A 3 61.51 -10.79 20.32
CA PRO A 3 60.32 -10.05 19.93
C PRO A 3 59.19 -11.03 19.61
N ILE A 4 58.08 -10.83 20.31
CA ILE A 4 56.80 -11.51 20.18
C ILE A 4 56.18 -11.28 18.78
N GLU A 5 55.88 -12.35 18.06
CA GLU A 5 55.01 -12.29 16.88
C GLU A 5 53.57 -11.97 17.32
N PRO A 6 52.87 -11.02 16.67
CA PRO A 6 51.44 -10.86 16.89
C PRO A 6 50.72 -12.02 16.19
N LYS A 7 50.12 -12.91 16.98
CA LYS A 7 49.22 -13.94 16.48
C LYS A 7 48.03 -13.27 15.82
N GLN A 8 48.00 -13.24 14.49
CA GLN A 8 46.80 -12.91 13.73
C GLN A 8 45.77 -13.99 14.00
N LYS A 9 44.92 -13.70 15.00
CA LYS A 9 43.76 -14.50 15.34
C LYS A 9 42.81 -14.41 14.14
N ASN A 10 42.68 -15.55 13.46
CA ASN A 10 41.67 -15.85 12.46
C ASN A 10 40.34 -15.24 12.91
N LEU A 11 39.90 -14.19 12.22
CA LEU A 11 38.61 -13.58 12.45
C LEU A 11 37.61 -14.58 11.87
N GLU A 12 37.15 -15.49 12.74
CA GLU A 12 36.08 -16.43 12.45
C GLU A 12 34.98 -15.64 11.75
N ALA A 13 34.79 -15.95 10.47
CA ALA A 13 33.69 -15.47 9.69
C ALA A 13 32.43 -15.71 10.52
N ILE A 14 31.81 -14.61 10.96
CA ILE A 14 30.46 -14.63 11.50
C ILE A 14 29.66 -15.43 10.46
N PRO A 15 29.10 -16.59 10.80
CA PRO A 15 28.20 -17.25 9.88
C PRO A 15 27.03 -16.27 9.75
N VAL A 16 27.01 -15.52 8.66
CA VAL A 16 25.78 -14.91 8.17
C VAL A 16 24.81 -16.09 8.08
N PRO A 17 23.71 -16.13 8.85
CA PRO A 17 22.72 -17.17 8.66
C PRO A 17 22.13 -16.95 7.26
N SER A 18 22.73 -17.65 6.31
CA SER A 18 22.29 -17.78 4.93
C SER A 18 21.08 -18.71 4.95
N SER A 19 19.94 -18.22 5.41
CA SER A 19 18.63 -18.89 5.33
C SER A 19 17.50 -17.94 5.71
N THR A 20 17.22 -16.98 4.84
CA THR A 20 16.06 -16.10 4.97
C THR A 20 15.49 -15.79 3.59
N SER A 21 15.08 -16.81 2.81
CA SER A 21 14.22 -16.61 1.62
C SER A 21 12.73 -16.76 1.98
N GLY A 22 12.39 -17.60 2.95
CA GLY A 22 10.98 -17.77 3.34
C GLY A 22 10.39 -16.62 4.16
N LYS A 23 11.19 -15.94 5.01
CA LYS A 23 10.69 -14.93 5.97
C LYS A 23 10.58 -13.52 5.38
N ASN A 24 11.44 -13.16 4.43
CA ASN A 24 11.40 -11.89 3.74
C ASN A 24 10.29 -11.86 2.67
N GLU A 25 10.09 -12.94 1.93
CA GLU A 25 9.01 -13.03 0.92
C GLU A 25 7.62 -12.91 1.57
N GLN A 26 7.37 -13.58 2.69
CA GLN A 26 6.12 -13.46 3.45
C GLN A 26 5.92 -12.06 4.05
N ALA A 27 6.99 -11.44 4.54
CA ALA A 27 6.94 -10.08 5.08
C ALA A 27 6.65 -9.03 3.98
N ILE A 28 7.24 -9.18 2.80
CA ILE A 28 6.99 -8.30 1.63
C ILE A 28 5.54 -8.45 1.15
N GLU A 29 5.02 -9.68 1.07
CA GLU A 29 3.62 -9.90 0.66
C GLU A 29 2.63 -9.31 1.67
N LEU A 30 2.90 -9.46 2.97
CA LEU A 30 2.08 -8.86 4.02
C LEU A 30 2.07 -7.34 3.94
N ASP A 31 3.24 -6.72 3.75
CA ASP A 31 3.39 -5.28 3.58
C ASP A 31 2.54 -4.77 2.41
N GLN A 32 2.66 -5.39 1.24
CA GLN A 32 1.86 -5.05 0.05
C GLN A 32 0.35 -5.18 0.27
N LYS A 33 -0.09 -6.23 0.99
CA LYS A 33 -1.50 -6.42 1.35
C LYS A 33 -1.99 -5.34 2.30
N LEU A 34 -1.19 -4.95 3.29
CA LEU A 34 -1.51 -3.88 4.24
C LEU A 34 -1.57 -2.52 3.54
N GLU A 35 -0.65 -2.23 2.62
CA GLU A 35 -0.69 -1.02 1.80
C GLU A 35 -1.97 -0.96 0.96
N ARG A 36 -2.34 -2.07 0.31
CA ARG A 36 -3.60 -2.17 -0.46
C ARG A 36 -4.83 -1.98 0.43
N LEU A 37 -4.84 -2.60 1.61
CA LEU A 37 -5.94 -2.44 2.57
C LEU A 37 -6.03 -0.99 3.07
N SER A 38 -4.90 -0.34 3.33
CA SER A 38 -4.82 1.06 3.74
C SER A 38 -5.41 1.99 2.67
N ARG A 39 -5.05 1.77 1.39
CA ARG A 39 -5.66 2.51 0.26
C ARG A 39 -7.17 2.36 0.22
N ILE A 40 -7.66 1.12 0.31
CA ILE A 40 -9.11 0.82 0.27
C ILE A 40 -9.81 1.49 1.45
N ALA A 41 -9.29 1.36 2.66
CA ALA A 41 -9.86 1.95 3.86
C ALA A 41 -9.96 3.49 3.75
N HIS A 42 -8.89 4.14 3.27
CA HIS A 42 -8.87 5.59 3.05
C HIS A 42 -9.97 6.04 2.09
N ILE A 43 -10.11 5.35 0.96
CA ILE A 43 -11.14 5.69 -0.03
C ILE A 43 -12.55 5.39 0.48
N SER A 44 -12.74 4.30 1.22
CA SER A 44 -14.03 3.98 1.82
C SER A 44 -14.47 5.05 2.81
N MET A 45 -13.56 5.55 3.65
CA MET A 45 -13.87 6.65 4.60
C MET A 45 -14.22 7.94 3.86
N LEU A 46 -13.45 8.32 2.84
CA LEU A 46 -13.73 9.52 2.05
C LEU A 46 -15.06 9.40 1.29
N THR A 47 -15.39 8.23 0.77
CA THR A 47 -16.67 7.99 0.09
C THR A 47 -17.81 8.04 1.11
N LEU A 48 -17.63 7.52 2.33
CA LEU A 48 -18.68 7.63 3.34
C LEU A 48 -18.94 9.10 3.74
N ASP A 49 -17.89 9.92 3.78
CA ASP A 49 -18.00 11.36 4.07
C ASP A 49 -18.80 12.11 2.98
N VAL A 50 -18.50 11.83 1.71
CA VAL A 50 -19.18 12.47 0.57
C VAL A 50 -20.65 12.04 0.42
N TRP A 51 -20.98 10.77 0.69
CA TRP A 51 -22.34 10.25 0.50
C TRP A 51 -23.20 10.36 1.76
N GLU A 52 -22.58 10.40 2.94
CA GLU A 52 -23.22 10.39 4.28
C GLU A 52 -24.17 9.19 4.51
N ASP A 53 -24.17 8.22 3.59
CA ASP A 53 -24.97 7.01 3.60
C ASP A 53 -24.10 5.80 3.24
N THR A 54 -24.18 4.77 4.07
CA THR A 54 -23.31 3.59 3.94
C THR A 54 -23.67 2.74 2.72
N ASP A 55 -24.95 2.55 2.41
CA ASP A 55 -25.37 1.73 1.27
C ASP A 55 -24.98 2.41 -0.05
N ALA A 56 -25.22 3.72 -0.15
CA ALA A 56 -24.85 4.53 -1.30
C ALA A 56 -23.32 4.56 -1.50
N ALA A 57 -22.53 4.69 -0.43
CA ALA A 57 -21.07 4.64 -0.51
C ALA A 57 -20.57 3.27 -1.01
N ILE A 58 -21.09 2.17 -0.45
CA ILE A 58 -20.74 0.81 -0.88
C ILE A 58 -21.13 0.58 -2.35
N SER A 59 -22.34 1.01 -2.72
CA SER A 59 -22.88 0.91 -4.08
C SER A 59 -22.01 1.66 -5.08
N TRP A 60 -21.58 2.88 -4.75
CA TRP A 60 -20.69 3.67 -5.60
C TRP A 60 -19.32 3.01 -5.76
N LEU A 61 -18.71 2.55 -4.67
CA LEU A 61 -17.39 1.90 -4.65
C LEU A 61 -17.34 0.60 -5.46
N SER A 62 -18.47 -0.08 -5.57
CA SER A 62 -18.57 -1.43 -6.15
C SER A 62 -19.14 -1.46 -7.57
N ARG A 63 -19.45 -0.29 -8.16
CA ARG A 63 -20.05 -0.19 -9.49
C ARG A 63 -19.15 0.55 -10.48
N PRO A 64 -19.21 0.20 -11.79
CA PRO A 64 -18.58 0.98 -12.84
C PRO A 64 -18.99 2.46 -12.78
N ASN A 65 -18.01 3.37 -12.78
CA ASN A 65 -18.25 4.80 -12.73
C ASN A 65 -17.78 5.49 -14.02
N GLN A 66 -18.66 6.26 -14.66
CA GLN A 66 -18.39 6.98 -15.90
C GLN A 66 -17.25 8.01 -15.76
N SER A 67 -17.18 8.75 -14.65
CA SER A 67 -16.09 9.69 -14.35
C SER A 67 -14.73 8.99 -14.15
N LEU A 68 -14.74 7.67 -13.94
CA LEU A 68 -13.58 6.80 -13.86
C LEU A 68 -13.42 5.95 -15.12
N ASN A 69 -13.92 6.43 -16.27
CA ASN A 69 -13.83 5.75 -17.56
C ASN A 69 -14.46 4.34 -17.57
N GLY A 70 -15.54 4.17 -16.80
CA GLY A 70 -16.26 2.90 -16.65
C GLY A 70 -15.59 1.89 -15.71
N GLN A 71 -14.53 2.28 -14.99
CA GLN A 71 -13.87 1.40 -14.03
C GLN A 71 -14.60 1.40 -12.67
N ILE A 72 -14.43 0.31 -11.92
CA ILE A 72 -14.94 0.18 -10.55
C ILE A 72 -13.95 0.86 -9.59
N PRO A 73 -14.39 1.77 -8.70
CA PRO A 73 -13.50 2.49 -7.79
C PRO A 73 -12.59 1.57 -6.94
N LEU A 74 -13.13 0.48 -6.38
CA LEU A 74 -12.33 -0.45 -5.57
C LEU A 74 -11.23 -1.15 -6.37
N VAL A 75 -11.47 -1.46 -7.65
CA VAL A 75 -10.47 -2.07 -8.52
C VAL A 75 -9.34 -1.08 -8.83
N LEU A 76 -9.66 0.20 -9.02
CA LEU A 76 -8.63 1.23 -9.21
C LEU A 76 -7.73 1.40 -7.97
N CYS A 77 -8.26 1.17 -6.77
CA CYS A 77 -7.50 1.28 -5.52
C CYS A 77 -6.43 0.20 -5.32
N GLU A 78 -6.31 -0.76 -6.24
CA GLU A 78 -5.19 -1.71 -6.21
C GLU A 78 -3.84 -1.03 -6.42
N THR A 79 -3.85 0.14 -7.08
CA THR A 79 -2.66 0.98 -7.32
C THR A 79 -2.80 2.35 -6.65
N GLU A 80 -1.67 2.96 -6.31
CA GLU A 80 -1.64 4.35 -5.81
C GLU A 80 -2.20 5.35 -6.82
N SER A 81 -1.90 5.16 -8.11
CA SER A 81 -2.39 6.03 -9.18
C SER A 81 -3.91 5.95 -9.34
N GLY A 82 -4.48 4.75 -9.29
CA GLY A 82 -5.93 4.58 -9.35
C GLY A 82 -6.62 5.13 -8.11
N LYS A 83 -6.04 4.96 -6.90
CA LYS A 83 -6.53 5.62 -5.68
C LYS A 83 -6.60 7.14 -5.84
N LYS A 84 -5.55 7.78 -6.39
CA LYS A 84 -5.55 9.23 -6.67
C LYS A 84 -6.62 9.64 -7.69
N GLN A 85 -6.91 8.79 -8.67
CA GLN A 85 -7.97 9.04 -9.63
C GLN A 85 -9.35 9.06 -8.96
N VAL A 86 -9.62 8.07 -8.10
CA VAL A 86 -10.85 7.99 -7.31
C VAL A 86 -10.99 9.22 -6.40
N GLN A 87 -9.92 9.62 -5.68
CA GLN A 87 -9.94 10.82 -4.84
C GLN A 87 -10.31 12.09 -5.60
N ARG A 88 -9.78 12.27 -6.82
CA ARG A 88 -10.11 13.46 -7.62
C ARG A 88 -11.59 13.52 -7.97
N VAL A 89 -12.19 12.39 -8.30
CA VAL A 89 -13.64 12.31 -8.56
C VAL A 89 -14.43 12.60 -7.29
N LEU A 90 -14.03 12.02 -6.15
CA LEU A 90 -14.67 12.26 -4.85
C LEU A 90 -14.64 13.74 -4.47
N HIS A 91 -13.48 14.40 -4.55
CA HIS A 91 -13.36 15.82 -4.23
C HIS A 91 -14.18 16.71 -5.20
N ALA A 92 -14.24 16.34 -6.49
CA ALA A 92 -15.06 17.07 -7.46
C ALA A 92 -16.56 16.92 -7.21
N LEU A 93 -16.99 15.82 -6.60
CA LEU A 93 -18.38 15.61 -6.17
C LEU A 93 -18.71 16.41 -4.91
N GLU A 94 -17.79 16.46 -3.94
CA GLU A 94 -17.97 17.15 -2.65
C GLU A 94 -18.02 18.68 -2.78
N TRP A 95 -17.08 19.26 -3.53
CA TRP A 95 -16.91 20.72 -3.59
C TRP A 95 -17.35 21.34 -4.92
N GLY A 96 -17.78 20.52 -5.89
CA GLY A 96 -17.72 20.88 -7.30
C GLY A 96 -16.27 20.88 -7.79
N SER A 97 -16.04 20.82 -9.11
CA SER A 97 -14.68 20.88 -9.65
C SER A 97 -14.00 22.18 -9.18
N PRO A 98 -12.89 22.14 -8.41
CA PRO A 98 -12.07 23.35 -8.27
C PRO A 98 -11.50 23.72 -9.66
N PRO A 99 -11.25 25.02 -9.90
CA PRO A 99 -10.74 25.53 -11.18
C PRO A 99 -9.37 24.97 -11.57
#